data_AF-R7ESJ5-F1
#
_entry.id   AF-R7ESJ5-F1
#
_cell.length_a   1.000
_cell.length_b   1.000
_cell.length_c   1.000
_cell.angle_alpha   90.00
_cell.angle_beta   90.00
_cell.angle_gamma   90.00
#
_symmetry.space_group_name_H-M   'P 1'
#
loop_
_entity.id
_entity.type
_entity.pdbx_description
1 polymer ?
#
loop_
_entity_poly.entity_id
_entity_poly.type
_entity_poly.pdbx_seq_one_letter_code
_entity_poly.pdbx_strand_id
1 'polypeptide(L)' 'MMTILRTEENGHYAFEISHSDVSEIANKIKSVPAEFINAAGDDVTDECCRYLLPLIKGEAYPEYRDGIPDYAVI' A
#
# COMPACT_ATOMS: atom_id res chain seq x y z
N MET A 1 10.51 6.13 -13.48
CA MET A 1 10.29 5.87 -12.05
C MET A 1 9.82 4.44 -11.88
N MET A 2 10.29 3.72 -10.87
CA MET A 2 9.79 2.37 -10.53
C MET A 2 8.37 2.49 -9.96
N THR A 3 7.48 1.59 -10.36
CA THR A 3 6.08 1.56 -9.93
C THR A 3 5.68 0.16 -9.46
N ILE A 4 4.66 0.08 -8.61
CA ILE A 4 4.03 -1.17 -8.21
C ILE A 4 2.71 -1.27 -8.96
N LEU A 5 2.62 -2.21 -9.90
CA LEU A 5 1.39 -2.52 -10.63
C LEU A 5 0.60 -3.55 -9.83
N ARG A 6 -0.61 -3.19 -9.41
CA ARG A 6 -1.51 -4.10 -8.70
C ARG A 6 -2.17 -5.02 -9.72
N THR A 7 -2.10 -6.33 -9.50
CA THR A 7 -2.68 -7.37 -10.35
C THR A 7 -3.54 -8.31 -9.51
N GLU A 8 -4.17 -9.28 -10.16
CA GLU A 8 -4.93 -10.33 -9.50
C GLU A 8 -4.48 -11.67 -10.05
N GLU A 9 -4.16 -12.61 -9.16
CA GLU A 9 -3.80 -13.97 -9.51
C GLU A 9 -4.69 -14.94 -8.73
N ASN A 10 -5.45 -15.78 -9.45
CA ASN A 10 -6.36 -16.77 -8.86
C ASN A 10 -7.35 -16.20 -7.82
N GLY A 11 -7.83 -14.97 -8.02
CA GLY A 11 -8.75 -14.30 -7.07
C GLY A 11 -8.06 -13.73 -5.82
N HIS A 12 -6.74 -13.64 -5.82
CA HIS A 12 -5.95 -13.07 -4.75
C HIS A 12 -5.15 -11.84 -5.21
N TYR A 13 -4.92 -10.92 -4.27
CA TYR A 13 -4.09 -9.75 -4.51
C TYR A 13 -2.66 -10.15 -4.90
N ALA A 14 -2.21 -9.67 -6.05
CA ALA A 14 -0.85 -9.82 -6.55
C ALA A 14 -0.29 -8.46 -6.98
N PHE A 15 1.02 -8.39 -7.21
CA PHE A 15 1.64 -7.19 -7.76
C PHE A 15 2.87 -7.53 -8.60
N GLU A 16 3.20 -6.62 -9.50
CA GLU A 16 4.39 -6.67 -10.34
C GLU A 16 5.19 -5.37 -10.21
N ILE A 17 6.52 -5.48 -10.28
CA ILE A 17 7.40 -4.32 -10.36
C ILE A 17 7.41 -3.85 -11.81
N SER A 18 7.08 -2.58 -12.01
CA SER A 18 7.04 -1.95 -13.33
C SER A 18 7.74 -0.60 -13.32
N HIS A 19 7.62 0.13 -14.43
CA HIS A 19 8.14 1.48 -14.56
C HIS A 19 7.19 2.38 -15.34
N SER A 20 7.27 3.67 -15.08
CA SER A 20 6.55 4.70 -15.83
C SER A 20 7.44 5.93 -16.02
N ASP A 21 7.21 6.70 -17.08
CA ASP A 21 7.94 7.94 -17.32
C ASP A 21 7.66 8.93 -16.17
N VAL A 22 8.71 9.62 -15.71
CA VAL A 22 8.61 10.66 -14.68
C VAL A 22 7.76 11.82 -15.17
N SER A 23 7.87 12.16 -16.46
CA SER A 23 7.10 13.24 -17.09
C SER A 23 5.58 13.03 -16.94
N GLU A 24 5.14 11.77 -16.95
CA GLU A 24 3.74 11.37 -16.84
C GLU A 24 3.17 11.41 -15.42
N ILE A 25 4.01 11.51 -14.39
CA ILE A 25 3.61 11.37 -12.98
C ILE A 25 3.95 12.57 -12.10
N ALA A 26 4.94 13.39 -12.49
CA ALA A 26 5.54 14.40 -11.60
C ALA A 26 4.54 15.40 -11.01
N ASN A 27 3.43 15.68 -11.72
CA ASN A 27 2.40 16.63 -11.28
C ASN A 27 1.05 15.96 -10.94
N LYS A 28 1.00 14.62 -10.85
CA LYS A 28 -0.23 13.88 -10.52
C LYS A 28 -0.22 13.45 -9.06
N ILE A 29 -1.39 13.51 -8.42
CA ILE A 29 -1.60 13.08 -7.03
C ILE A 29 -2.72 12.03 -7.03
N LYS A 30 -2.56 10.99 -6.21
CA LYS A 30 -3.65 10.05 -5.92
C LYS A 30 -4.39 10.51 -4.67
N SER A 31 -5.52 11.17 -4.86
CA SER A 31 -6.42 11.56 -3.76
C SER A 31 -7.18 10.34 -3.23
N VAL A 32 -7.69 10.46 -2.00
CA VAL A 32 -8.62 9.47 -1.44
C VAL A 32 -9.95 9.58 -2.19
N PRO A 33 -10.43 8.50 -2.83
CA PRO A 33 -11.72 8.51 -3.52
C PRO A 33 -12.87 8.76 -2.54
N ALA A 34 -13.92 9.47 -2.97
CA ALA A 34 -15.06 9.79 -2.11
C ALA A 34 -15.83 8.52 -1.71
N GLU A 35 -15.87 7.53 -2.60
CA GLU A 35 -16.44 6.20 -2.39
C GLU A 35 -15.73 5.40 -1.29
N PHE A 36 -14.54 5.82 -0.85
CA PHE A 36 -13.85 5.17 0.27
C PHE A 36 -14.36 5.64 1.64
N ILE A 37 -15.13 6.73 1.67
CA ILE A 37 -15.65 7.35 2.89
C ILE A 37 -17.15 7.05 2.99
N ASN A 38 -17.62 6.65 4.15
CA ASN A 38 -19.03 6.37 4.38
C ASN A 38 -19.90 7.65 4.23
N ALA A 39 -21.22 7.49 4.14
CA ALA A 39 -22.12 8.62 3.98
C ALA A 39 -22.12 9.62 5.16
N ALA A 40 -21.71 9.19 6.35
CA ALA A 40 -21.60 10.04 7.54
C ALA A 40 -20.29 10.85 7.58
N GLY A 41 -19.28 10.47 6.78
CA GLY A 41 -17.99 11.15 6.70
C GLY A 41 -17.01 10.79 7.83
N ASP A 42 -17.30 9.77 8.64
CA ASP A 42 -16.56 9.43 9.86
C ASP A 42 -15.93 8.03 9.86
N ASP A 43 -16.18 7.23 8.81
CA ASP A 43 -15.63 5.88 8.68
C ASP A 43 -15.35 5.52 7.20
N VAL A 44 -14.66 4.41 6.99
CA VAL A 44 -14.33 3.86 5.68
C VAL A 44 -15.42 2.91 5.16
N THR A 45 -15.49 2.75 3.84
CA THR A 45 -16.37 1.78 3.19
C THR A 45 -15.70 0.41 3.00
N ASP A 46 -16.51 -0.62 2.72
CA ASP A 46 -16.00 -1.96 2.36
C ASP A 46 -15.09 -1.94 1.12
N GLU A 47 -15.30 -0.99 0.21
CA GLU A 47 -14.45 -0.80 -0.95
C GLU A 47 -13.05 -0.31 -0.56
N CYS A 48 -12.99 0.64 0.37
CA CYS A 48 -11.73 1.09 0.97
C CYS A 48 -11.00 -0.06 1.66
N CYS A 49 -11.72 -0.86 2.46
CA CYS A 49 -11.17 -2.04 3.14
C CYS A 49 -10.60 -3.04 2.12
N ARG A 50 -11.33 -3.35 1.05
CA ARG A 50 -10.86 -4.24 -0.02
C ARG A 50 -9.58 -3.73 -0.69
N TYR A 51 -9.47 -2.41 -0.83
CA TYR A 51 -8.28 -1.78 -1.40
C TYR A 51 -7.07 -1.84 -0.45
N LEU A 52 -7.25 -1.52 0.84
CA LEU A 52 -6.18 -1.33 1.82
C LEU A 52 -5.72 -2.61 2.51
N LEU A 53 -6.63 -3.54 2.84
CA LEU A 53 -6.31 -4.74 3.62
C LEU A 53 -5.16 -5.59 3.03
N PRO A 54 -5.07 -5.81 1.70
CA PRO A 54 -3.95 -6.55 1.13
C PRO A 54 -2.59 -5.86 1.32
N LEU A 55 -2.56 -4.53 1.48
CA LEU A 55 -1.33 -3.74 1.55
C LEU A 55 -0.64 -3.83 2.91
N ILE A 56 -1.38 -4.18 3.96
CA ILE A 56 -0.86 -4.35 5.33
C ILE A 56 -0.68 -5.83 5.69
N LYS A 57 -0.84 -6.74 4.73
CA LYS A 57 -0.78 -8.18 4.98
C LYS A 57 0.67 -8.63 5.16
N GLY A 58 0.91 -9.37 6.25
CA GLY A 58 2.21 -9.91 6.60
C GLY A 58 2.86 -9.11 7.73
N GLU A 59 3.73 -9.77 8.48
CA GLU A 59 4.46 -9.18 9.60
C GLU A 59 5.96 -9.29 9.30
N ALA A 60 6.68 -8.19 9.45
CA ALA A 60 8.13 -8.11 9.21
C ALA A 60 8.81 -7.65 10.49
N TYR A 61 9.00 -8.58 11.44
CA TYR A 61 9.68 -8.29 12.69
C TYR A 61 11.19 -8.08 12.47
N PRO A 62 11.81 -7.09 13.13
CA PRO A 62 13.26 -6.93 13.10
C PRO A 62 13.96 -8.02 13.91
N GLU A 63 15.27 -8.15 13.75
CA GLU A 63 16.09 -8.89 14.70
C GLU A 63 16.14 -8.14 16.05
N TYR A 64 16.29 -8.88 17.15
CA TYR A 64 16.33 -8.31 18.50
C TYR A 64 17.64 -8.67 19.20
N ARG A 65 18.21 -7.71 19.92
CA ARG A 65 19.38 -7.89 20.80
C ARG A 65 19.06 -7.31 22.18
N ASP A 66 19.20 -8.13 23.21
CA ASP A 66 18.89 -7.75 24.60
C ASP A 66 17.48 -7.15 24.80
N GLY A 67 16.50 -7.65 24.04
CA GLY A 67 15.11 -7.21 24.10
C GLY A 67 14.80 -5.92 23.33
N ILE A 68 15.77 -5.39 22.58
CA ILE A 68 15.64 -4.16 21.79
C ILE A 68 15.79 -4.49 20.29
N PRO A 69 14.96 -3.93 19.39
CA PRO A 69 15.16 -4.05 17.95
C PRO A 69 16.57 -3.61 17.52
N ASP A 70 17.25 -4.49 16.78
CA ASP A 70 18.62 -4.32 16.32
C ASP A 70 18.64 -3.66 14.94
N TYR A 71 18.62 -2.33 14.93
CA TYR A 71 18.67 -1.55 13.70
C TYR A 71 20.11 -1.30 13.25
N ALA A 72 20.35 -1.39 11.94
CA ALA A 72 21.62 -1.00 11.35
C ALA A 72 21.89 0.49 11.58
N VAL A 73 23.07 0.81 12.11
CA VAL A 73 23.61 2.18 12.15
C VAL A 73 24.59 2.31 11.00
N ILE A 74 24.35 3.28 10.11
CA ILE A 74 25.15 3.56 8.91
C ILE A 74 26.16 4.67 9.20
#